data_AF-A0A357T4L0-F1
#
_entry.id   AF-A0A357T4L0-F1
#
_cell.length_a   1.000
_cell.length_b   1.000
_cell.length_c   1.000
_cell.angle_alpha   90.00
_cell.angle_beta   90.00
_cell.angle_gamma   90.00
#
_symmetry.space_group_name_H-M   'P 1'
#
loop_
_entity.id
_entity.type
_entity.pdbx_description
1 polymer ?
#
loop_
_entity_poly.entity_id
_entity_poly.type
_entity_poly.pdbx_seq_one_letter_code
_entity_poly.pdbx_strand_id
1 'polypeptide(L)'
;DATRSDWDFLCRIFGEVIKAGATAINIPDTVGYTAPEEFGRLIRYVKEHTPGIDQVFLSVHCHNDLGMAVANSLEAIRNGADQVEGTINGIGERAGNAA
;
A
#
# COMPACT_ATOMS: atom_id res chain seq x y z
N ASP A 1 -5.21 -7.92 -0.20
CA ASP A 1 -6.16 -7.56 -1.28
C ASP A 1 -6.80 -6.20 -1.02
N ALA A 2 -5.98 -5.18 -0.77
CA ALA A 2 -6.47 -3.88 -0.33
C ALA A 2 -7.07 -3.07 -1.49
N THR A 3 -6.49 -3.17 -2.68
CA THR A 3 -6.94 -2.43 -3.88
C THR A 3 -8.34 -2.76 -4.35
N ARG A 4 -8.93 -3.87 -3.86
CA ARG A 4 -10.30 -4.31 -4.16
C ARG A 4 -11.23 -4.33 -2.94
N SER A 5 -10.73 -3.91 -1.79
CA SER A 5 -11.53 -3.79 -0.57
C SER A 5 -12.24 -2.44 -0.53
N ASP A 6 -13.37 -2.38 0.15
CA ASP A 6 -14.04 -1.11 0.45
C ASP A 6 -13.13 -0.20 1.31
N TRP A 7 -12.99 1.07 0.93
CA TRP A 7 -11.99 1.95 1.52
C TRP A 7 -12.34 2.36 2.96
N ASP A 8 -13.63 2.54 3.27
CA ASP A 8 -14.09 2.82 4.63
C ASP A 8 -13.85 1.61 5.55
N PHE A 9 -14.11 0.40 5.04
CA PHE A 9 -13.80 -0.84 5.73
C PHE A 9 -12.30 -0.94 6.06
N LEU A 10 -11.42 -0.62 5.10
CA LEU A 10 -9.97 -0.60 5.32
C LEU A 10 -9.58 0.36 6.44
N CYS A 11 -10.04 1.61 6.37
CA CYS A 11 -9.72 2.62 7.38
C CYS A 11 -10.18 2.20 8.78
N ARG A 12 -11.37 1.59 8.87
CA ARG A 12 -11.90 1.06 10.13
C ARG A 12 -11.03 -0.07 10.68
N ILE A 13 -10.73 -1.09 9.88
CA ILE A 13 -9.96 -2.24 10.38
C ILE A 13 -8.52 -1.87 10.70
N PHE A 14 -7.91 -0.96 9.92
CA PHE A 14 -6.59 -0.41 10.22
C PHE A 14 -6.57 0.33 11.55
N GLY A 15 -7.56 1.19 11.81
CA GLY A 15 -7.69 1.86 13.11
C GLY A 15 -7.79 0.87 14.28
N GLU A 16 -8.54 -0.24 14.14
CA GLU A 16 -8.64 -1.25 15.18
C GLU A 16 -7.33 -2.01 15.42
N VAL A 17 -6.58 -2.37 14.38
CA VAL A 17 -5.29 -3.06 14.57
C VAL A 17 -4.19 -2.12 15.08
N ILE A 18 -4.25 -0.83 14.75
CA ILE A 18 -3.37 0.19 15.36
C ILE A 18 -3.64 0.27 16.87
N LYS A 19 -4.91 0.32 17.29
CA LYS A 19 -5.27 0.26 18.72
C LYS A 19 -4.80 -1.03 19.40
N ALA A 20 -4.78 -2.14 18.66
CA ALA A 20 -4.26 -3.42 19.15
C ALA A 20 -2.72 -3.46 19.23
N GLY A 21 -2.01 -2.43 18.77
CA GLY A 21 -0.56 -2.29 18.88
C GLY A 21 0.21 -2.54 17.59
N ALA A 22 -0.45 -2.59 16.42
CA ALA A 22 0.27 -2.61 15.15
C ALA A 22 1.09 -1.32 15.00
N THR A 23 2.35 -1.45 14.59
CA THR A 23 3.27 -0.32 14.37
C THR A 23 3.54 -0.04 12.89
N ALA A 24 3.04 -0.91 12.01
CA ALA A 24 3.07 -0.72 10.57
C ALA A 24 1.79 -1.31 9.94
N ILE A 25 1.27 -0.62 8.92
CA ILE A 25 0.10 -1.05 8.13
C ILE A 25 0.56 -1.19 6.69
N ASN A 26 0.49 -2.41 6.14
CA ASN A 26 0.90 -2.68 4.77
C ASN A 26 -0.30 -2.75 3.82
N ILE A 27 -0.22 -2.01 2.71
CA ILE A 27 -1.22 -1.98 1.64
C ILE A 27 -0.63 -2.62 0.39
N PRO A 28 -0.97 -3.88 0.08
CA PRO A 28 -0.50 -4.53 -1.12
C PRO A 28 -1.40 -4.25 -2.34
N ASP A 29 -0.79 -4.00 -3.50
CA ASP A 29 -1.42 -4.22 -4.81
C ASP A 29 -1.32 -5.71 -5.17
N THR A 30 -2.14 -6.52 -4.49
CA THR A 30 -2.07 -7.98 -4.56
C THR A 30 -2.22 -8.52 -5.98
N VAL A 31 -3.08 -7.91 -6.80
CA VAL A 31 -3.30 -8.33 -8.20
C VAL A 31 -2.25 -7.74 -9.15
N GLY A 32 -1.68 -6.57 -8.83
CA GLY A 32 -0.65 -5.90 -9.62
C GLY A 32 -1.19 -5.08 -10.79
N TYR A 33 -2.49 -4.74 -10.76
CA TYR A 33 -3.23 -4.17 -11.89
C TYR A 33 -3.63 -2.71 -11.68
N THR A 34 -3.20 -2.10 -10.57
CA THR A 34 -3.51 -0.68 -10.32
C THR A 34 -2.61 0.24 -11.14
N ALA A 35 -3.20 1.32 -11.66
CA ALA A 35 -2.41 2.43 -12.20
C ALA A 35 -1.85 3.30 -11.06
N PRO A 36 -0.72 4.01 -11.28
CA PRO A 36 -0.08 4.81 -10.23
C PRO A 36 -1.03 5.80 -9.56
N GLU A 37 -1.82 6.54 -10.33
CA GLU A 37 -2.76 7.53 -9.78
C GLU A 37 -3.88 6.87 -8.95
N GLU A 38 -4.37 5.70 -9.37
CA GLU A 38 -5.38 4.95 -8.62
C GLU A 38 -4.83 4.47 -7.28
N PHE A 39 -3.61 3.93 -7.29
CA PHE A 39 -2.95 3.47 -6.08
C PHE A 39 -2.61 4.64 -5.15
N GLY A 40 -2.08 5.74 -5.69
CA GLY A 40 -1.82 6.96 -4.93
C GLY A 40 -3.07 7.52 -4.24
N ARG A 41 -4.23 7.54 -4.93
CA ARG A 41 -5.50 7.97 -4.32
C ARG A 41 -5.93 7.08 -3.16
N LEU A 42 -5.75 5.76 -3.27
CA LEU A 42 -6.02 4.83 -2.17
C LEU A 42 -5.12 5.14 -0.96
N ILE A 43 -3.81 5.30 -1.18
CA ILE A 43 -2.85 5.60 -0.09
C ILE A 43 -3.20 6.92 0.60
N ARG A 44 -3.47 7.97 -0.19
CA ARG A 44 -3.91 9.27 0.33
C ARG A 44 -5.17 9.14 1.16
N TYR A 45 -6.16 8.42 0.66
CA TYR A 45 -7.42 8.21 1.34
C TYR A 45 -7.20 7.52 2.69
N VAL A 46 -6.42 6.43 2.73
CA VAL A 46 -6.09 5.74 3.99
C VAL A 46 -5.37 6.67 4.95
N LYS A 47 -4.40 7.46 4.48
CA LYS A 47 -3.65 8.42 5.30
C LYS A 47 -4.55 9.51 5.89
N GLU A 48 -5.55 9.96 5.15
CA GLU A 48 -6.47 11.03 5.59
C GLU A 48 -7.60 10.52 6.50
N HIS A 49 -8.01 9.25 6.36
CA HIS A 49 -9.26 8.75 6.98
C HIS A 49 -9.06 7.67 8.06
N THR A 50 -7.85 7.13 8.23
CA THR A 50 -7.59 6.07 9.22
C THR A 50 -7.23 6.63 10.59
N PRO A 51 -8.01 6.36 11.65
CA PRO A 51 -7.66 6.80 13.00
C PRO A 51 -6.33 6.21 13.48
N GLY A 52 -5.40 7.07 13.91
CA GLY A 52 -4.11 6.65 14.45
C GLY A 52 -3.04 6.35 13.40
N ILE A 53 -3.32 6.55 12.11
CA ILE A 53 -2.38 6.23 11.03
C ILE A 53 -1.07 7.03 11.08
N ASP A 54 -1.07 8.22 11.68
CA ASP A 54 0.14 9.03 11.88
C ASP A 54 1.06 8.51 12.99
N GLN A 55 0.64 7.48 13.74
CA GLN A 55 1.43 6.87 14.83
C GLN A 55 2.17 5.61 14.37
N VAL A 56 2.00 5.20 13.10
CA VAL A 56 2.50 3.95 12.54
C VAL A 56 3.10 4.18 11.16
N PHE A 57 3.94 3.26 10.70
CA PHE A 57 4.45 3.31 9.33
C PHE A 57 3.39 2.85 8.33
N LEU A 58 3.08 3.68 7.34
CA LEU A 58 2.25 3.26 6.21
C LEU A 58 3.15 2.60 5.14
N SER A 59 3.07 1.28 5.03
CA SER A 59 3.86 0.48 4.08
C SER A 59 3.05 0.14 2.83
N VAL A 60 3.74 0.01 1.70
CA VAL A 60 3.16 -0.50 0.45
C VAL A 60 3.93 -1.67 -0.13
N HIS A 61 3.22 -2.55 -0.83
CA HIS A 61 3.78 -3.72 -1.51
C HIS A 61 3.20 -3.83 -2.91
N CYS A 62 3.97 -3.44 -3.93
CA CYS A 62 3.49 -3.35 -5.31
C CYS A 62 4.00 -4.53 -6.14
N HIS A 63 3.09 -5.24 -6.80
CA HIS A 63 3.42 -6.26 -7.80
C HIS A 63 3.57 -5.66 -9.20
N ASN A 64 4.35 -6.34 -10.04
CA ASN A 64 4.81 -5.81 -11.32
C ASN A 64 4.08 -6.38 -12.55
N ASP A 65 2.86 -6.90 -12.36
CA ASP A 65 2.10 -7.60 -13.41
C ASP A 65 1.87 -6.75 -14.67
N LEU A 66 1.76 -5.42 -14.52
CA LEU A 66 1.67 -4.47 -15.63
C LEU A 66 2.95 -3.65 -15.87
N GLY A 67 4.07 -4.02 -15.25
CA GLY A 67 5.34 -3.28 -15.33
C GLY A 67 5.33 -1.96 -14.54
N MET A 68 4.38 -1.78 -13.61
CA MET A 68 4.15 -0.52 -12.90
C MET A 68 4.52 -0.56 -11.41
N ALA A 69 5.13 -1.63 -10.89
CA ALA A 69 5.37 -1.77 -9.45
C ALA A 69 6.15 -0.59 -8.84
N VAL A 70 7.24 -0.18 -9.49
CA VAL A 70 8.07 0.95 -9.04
C VAL A 70 7.30 2.27 -9.12
N ALA A 71 6.53 2.49 -10.19
CA ALA A 71 5.73 3.70 -10.34
C ALA A 71 4.64 3.80 -9.26
N ASN A 72 3.96 2.68 -8.97
CA ASN A 72 2.97 2.60 -7.89
C ASN A 72 3.60 2.86 -6.53
N SER A 73 4.78 2.30 -6.24
CA SER A 73 5.51 2.54 -4.99
C SER A 73 5.92 4.01 -4.82
N LEU A 74 6.42 4.66 -5.87
CA LEU A 74 6.80 6.08 -5.81
C LEU A 74 5.57 6.99 -5.64
N GLU A 75 4.46 6.66 -6.31
CA GLU A 75 3.22 7.42 -6.18
C GLU A 75 2.59 7.23 -4.81
N ALA A 76 2.72 6.06 -4.19
CA ALA A 76 2.35 5.84 -2.80
C ALA A 76 3.14 6.72 -1.82
N ILE A 77 4.47 6.81 -1.98
CA ILE A 77 5.31 7.68 -1.14
C ILE A 77 4.85 9.14 -1.24
N ARG A 78 4.56 9.63 -2.46
CA ARG A 78 4.05 10.99 -2.67
C ARG A 78 2.72 11.27 -1.97
N ASN A 79 1.94 10.23 -1.71
CA ASN A 79 0.63 10.30 -1.08
C ASN A 79 0.64 9.88 0.40
N GLY A 80 1.82 9.72 1.01
CA GLY A 80 1.98 9.58 2.46
C GLY A 80 2.35 8.18 2.95
N ALA A 81 2.76 7.27 2.06
CA ALA A 81 3.45 6.05 2.49
C ALA A 81 4.87 6.37 3.00
N ASP A 82 5.30 5.62 4.01
CA ASP A 82 6.60 5.78 4.69
C ASP A 82 7.57 4.63 4.36
N GLN A 83 7.04 3.47 3.94
CA GLN A 83 7.80 2.25 3.70
C GLN A 83 7.40 1.60 2.37
N VAL A 84 8.39 1.04 1.66
CA VAL A 84 8.19 0.23 0.45
C VAL A 84 8.73 -1.17 0.71
N GLU A 85 7.89 -2.17 0.51
CA GLU A 85 8.30 -3.56 0.40
C GLU A 85 8.63 -3.89 -1.05
N GLY A 86 9.82 -4.45 -1.25
CA GLY A 86 10.34 -4.84 -2.54
C GLY A 86 11.40 -5.93 -2.39
N THR A 87 12.04 -6.29 -3.50
CA THR A 87 13.03 -7.36 -3.53
C THR A 87 14.17 -7.00 -4.46
N ILE A 88 15.37 -7.50 -4.18
CA ILE A 88 16.53 -7.31 -5.08
C ILE A 88 16.16 -7.86 -6.46
N ASN A 89 16.32 -7.04 -7.50
CA ASN A 89 15.94 -7.34 -8.88
C ASN A 89 14.44 -7.63 -9.09
N GLY A 90 13.57 -7.27 -8.14
CA GLY A 90 12.13 -7.48 -8.25
C GLY A 90 11.70 -8.95 -8.20
N ILE A 91 12.53 -9.86 -7.69
CA ILE A 91 12.20 -11.30 -7.66
C ILE A 91 10.94 -11.58 -6.82
N GLY A 92 10.00 -12.31 -7.41
CA GLY A 92 8.73 -12.66 -6.78
C GLY A 92 7.89 -13.56 -7.70
N GLU A 93 6.74 -14.01 -7.22
CA GLU A 93 5.80 -14.77 -8.06
C GLU A 93 5.30 -13.94 -9.25
N ARG A 94 4.83 -14.62 -10.30
CA ARG A 94 4.32 -14.00 -11.55
C ARG A 94 5.36 -13.06 -12.17
N ALA A 95 5.02 -11.78 -12.32
CA ALA A 95 5.90 -10.76 -12.89
C ALA A 95 6.84 -10.11 -11.86
N GLY A 96 6.77 -10.54 -10.60
CA GLY A 96 7.63 -10.06 -9.52
C GLY A 96 7.10 -8.84 -8.77
N ASN A 97 7.98 -8.29 -7.94
CA ASN A 97 7.73 -7.17 -7.04
C ASN A 97 8.44 -5.89 -7.52
N ALA A 98 8.25 -4.78 -6.82
CA ALA A 98 9.10 -3.60 -6.98
C ALA A 98 10.58 -3.94 -6.75
N ALA A 99 11.45 -3.33 -7.58
CA ALA A 99 12.91 -3.52 -7.61
C ALA A 99 13.65 -2.25 -7.16
#